data_AF-A0A0F9H6P0-F1
#
_entry.id   AF-A0A0F9H6P0-F1
#
_cell.length_a   1.000
_cell.length_b   1.000
_cell.length_c   1.000
_cell.angle_alpha   90.00
_cell.angle_beta   90.00
_cell.angle_gamma   90.00
#
_symmetry.space_group_name_H-M   'P 1'
#
loop_
_entity.id
_entity.type
_entity.pdbx_description
1 polymer ?
#
loop_
_entity_poly.entity_id
_entity_poly.type
_entity_poly.pdbx_seq_one_letter_code
_entity_poly.pdbx_strand_id
1 'polypeptide(L)'
;MSSLRNIKRHVQAVRQNKGILDTDQIQLETVSTPSDSNLAAGRMYTDGSTIYGYNGSSFVDMMTTSTINIAAWETLYAADTTLNMAGAGLLFAGTHGSNNTFTLSASGTGDCLAITNTGSGFDISGTSDEWSIKSSGNLGVLELGTAGTINVTDGDLKLSVAGSTVTVEGILVVDETVTLTGAVTATASLTITGSADTTVLTVTAGDVTVTAGLLSLDDDDVGTGNLVIPSSVSTTGNPISVTADDLTDGAALYVDSSGEANFTSDGGYLNLTLSGTSVFKVQRYGATTITGNDGSAILVIDAGDITVTQGSITITADDDNAATLTATNDTATSASPFVLAGSGAFTGSTTTSFLTVTPSGLTTGTAIYLPLAAMTQGTGLDIASTALTTGAVVSIAQTGEAIAAGELLKMKIGTITGPVNYVSFTAFGTWTRE
;
A
#
# COMPACT_ATOMS: atom_id res chain seq x y z
N MET A 1 68.21 -108.42 67.33
CA MET A 1 66.88 -108.13 66.72
C MET A 1 66.65 -106.65 66.33
N SER A 2 67.60 -105.70 66.49
CA SER A 2 67.37 -104.29 66.10
C SER A 2 67.67 -103.94 64.63
N SER A 3 68.53 -104.71 63.93
CA SER A 3 68.95 -104.37 62.56
C SER A 3 67.85 -104.55 61.51
N LEU A 4 66.99 -105.57 61.65
CA LEU A 4 65.93 -105.84 60.67
C LEU A 4 64.83 -104.75 60.63
N ARG A 5 64.60 -104.06 61.76
CA ARG A 5 63.58 -103.01 61.86
C ARG A 5 64.04 -101.72 61.16
N ASN A 6 65.34 -101.42 61.21
CA ASN A 6 65.92 -100.25 60.55
C ASN A 6 65.96 -100.41 59.03
N ILE A 7 66.23 -101.62 58.53
CA ILE A 7 66.23 -101.90 57.08
C ILE A 7 64.83 -101.70 56.49
N LYS A 8 63.76 -102.17 57.14
CA LYS A 8 62.38 -101.97 56.65
C LYS A 8 62.01 -100.48 56.55
N ARG A 9 62.37 -99.66 57.54
CA ARG A 9 62.08 -98.22 57.51
C ARG A 9 62.84 -97.49 56.39
N HIS A 10 64.10 -97.85 56.17
CA HIS A 10 64.91 -97.23 55.11
C HIS A 10 64.37 -97.56 53.71
N VAL A 11 63.99 -98.82 53.47
CA VAL A 11 63.42 -99.23 52.17
C VAL A 11 62.09 -98.53 51.86
N GLN A 12 61.30 -98.21 52.89
CA GLN A 12 60.01 -97.53 52.72
C GLN A 12 60.18 -96.03 52.40
N ALA A 13 61.16 -95.35 53.02
CA ALA A 13 61.47 -93.95 52.73
C ALA A 13 62.02 -93.74 51.31
N VAL A 14 62.86 -94.66 50.83
CA VAL A 14 63.42 -94.57 49.46
C VAL A 14 62.33 -94.75 48.39
N ARG A 15 61.29 -95.56 48.65
CA ARG A 15 60.17 -95.74 47.71
C ARG A 15 59.25 -94.52 47.61
N GLN A 16 59.06 -93.76 48.69
CA GLN A 16 58.21 -92.56 48.66
C GLN A 16 58.87 -91.38 47.94
N ASN A 17 60.19 -91.18 48.09
CA ASN A 17 60.89 -90.09 47.39
C ASN A 17 61.00 -90.30 45.88
N LYS A 18 61.02 -91.55 45.40
CA LYS A 18 61.12 -91.82 43.96
C LYS A 18 59.80 -91.61 43.20
N GLY A 19 58.66 -91.60 43.90
CA GLY A 19 57.35 -91.38 43.28
C GLY A 19 56.96 -89.91 43.10
N ILE A 20 57.58 -88.97 43.82
CA ILE A 20 57.25 -87.53 43.79
C ILE A 20 57.98 -86.77 42.66
N LEU A 21 59.06 -87.33 42.11
CA LEU A 21 59.94 -86.63 41.16
C LEU A 21 59.49 -86.70 39.68
N ASP A 22 58.57 -87.58 39.32
CA ASP A 22 58.31 -87.90 37.90
C ASP A 22 57.02 -87.29 37.30
N THR A 23 56.16 -86.59 38.06
CA THR A 23 54.85 -86.16 37.51
C THR A 23 54.42 -84.70 37.65
N ASP A 24 54.95 -83.89 38.59
CA ASP A 24 54.35 -82.57 38.90
C ASP A 24 55.30 -81.36 38.85
N GLN A 25 56.44 -81.45 38.15
CA GLN A 25 57.32 -80.28 37.96
C GLN A 25 57.61 -80.02 36.49
N ILE A 26 57.40 -78.76 36.06
CA ILE A 26 57.87 -78.25 34.78
C ILE A 26 59.41 -78.31 34.83
N GLN A 27 59.99 -79.18 34.01
CA GLN A 27 61.43 -79.34 33.92
C GLN A 27 61.97 -78.36 32.90
N LEU A 28 62.84 -77.45 33.36
CA LEU A 28 63.67 -76.61 32.50
C LEU A 28 64.90 -77.41 32.11
N GLU A 29 65.01 -77.75 30.83
CA GLU A 29 66.07 -78.60 30.32
C GLU A 29 67.08 -77.77 29.51
N THR A 30 68.35 -77.89 29.87
CA THR A 30 69.44 -77.19 29.18
C THR A 30 69.93 -78.03 28.02
N VAL A 31 69.80 -77.51 26.80
CA VAL A 31 70.26 -78.15 25.58
C VAL A 31 70.93 -77.11 24.69
N SER A 32 72.04 -77.47 24.02
CA SER A 32 72.81 -76.50 23.22
C SER A 32 72.07 -76.00 21.98
N THR A 33 71.10 -76.77 21.47
CA THR A 33 70.10 -76.38 20.45
C THR A 33 68.95 -77.39 20.52
N PRO A 34 67.71 -76.99 20.88
CA PRO A 34 66.58 -77.91 20.90
C PRO A 34 66.26 -78.43 19.49
N SER A 35 65.98 -79.73 19.35
CA SER A 35 65.53 -80.34 18.10
C SER A 35 64.23 -81.10 18.33
N ASP A 36 63.49 -81.45 17.28
CA ASP A 36 62.24 -82.22 17.42
C ASP A 36 62.42 -83.58 18.10
N SER A 37 63.66 -84.11 18.15
CA SER A 37 63.97 -85.32 18.91
C SER A 37 63.89 -85.14 20.43
N ASN A 38 63.83 -83.89 20.91
CA ASN A 38 63.73 -83.55 22.33
C ASN A 38 62.28 -83.43 22.83
N LEU A 39 61.26 -83.61 21.97
CA LEU A 39 59.85 -83.36 22.29
C LEU A 39 59.31 -84.24 23.42
N ALA A 40 59.35 -83.72 24.64
CA ALA A 40 58.51 -84.18 25.75
C ALA A 40 57.52 -83.06 26.10
N ALA A 41 56.23 -83.39 26.13
CA ALA A 41 55.18 -82.43 26.45
C ALA A 41 55.42 -81.78 27.83
N GLY A 42 55.32 -80.44 27.89
CA GLY A 42 55.41 -79.68 29.14
C GLY A 42 56.83 -79.24 29.56
N ARG A 43 57.84 -79.37 28.69
CA ARG A 43 59.21 -78.87 28.96
C ARG A 43 59.46 -77.52 28.27
N MET A 44 60.19 -76.66 28.97
CA MET A 44 60.78 -75.45 28.40
C MET A 44 62.27 -75.69 28.21
N TYR A 45 62.84 -75.16 27.13
CA TYR A 45 64.24 -75.36 26.80
C TYR A 45 64.99 -74.04 26.82
N THR A 46 66.24 -74.10 27.25
CA THR A 46 67.16 -72.98 27.16
C THR A 46 68.54 -73.45 26.73
N ASP A 47 69.21 -72.64 25.92
CA ASP A 47 70.61 -72.82 25.55
C ASP A 47 71.58 -72.04 26.47
N GLY A 48 71.02 -71.39 27.51
CA GLY A 48 71.74 -70.51 28.43
C GLY A 48 71.56 -69.02 28.15
N SER A 49 71.02 -68.65 26.98
CA SER A 49 70.76 -67.25 26.59
C SER A 49 69.33 -66.95 26.18
N THR A 50 68.65 -67.90 25.55
CA THR A 50 67.27 -67.73 25.05
C THR A 50 66.35 -68.77 25.67
N ILE A 51 65.08 -68.42 25.85
CA ILE A 51 64.03 -69.35 26.28
C ILE A 51 63.17 -69.69 25.06
N TYR A 52 63.10 -70.98 24.77
CA TYR A 52 62.34 -71.50 23.65
C TYR A 52 61.06 -72.18 24.12
N GLY A 53 59.93 -71.78 23.52
CA GLY A 53 58.66 -72.48 23.64
C GLY A 53 58.33 -73.22 22.36
N TYR A 54 57.93 -74.48 22.44
CA TYR A 54 57.45 -75.22 21.27
C TYR A 54 55.99 -74.86 21.00
N ASN A 55 55.69 -74.21 19.87
CA ASN A 55 54.34 -73.74 19.55
C ASN A 55 53.45 -74.81 18.88
N GLY A 56 53.91 -76.07 18.83
CA GLY A 56 53.24 -77.17 18.14
C GLY A 56 53.87 -77.56 16.80
N SER A 57 54.77 -76.74 16.24
CA SER A 57 55.42 -77.00 14.93
C SER A 57 56.91 -76.64 14.85
N SER A 58 57.37 -75.72 15.69
CA SER A 58 58.78 -75.34 15.80
C SER A 58 59.05 -74.70 17.16
N PHE A 59 60.32 -74.60 17.53
CA PHE A 59 60.74 -73.83 18.69
C PHE A 59 60.74 -72.33 18.33
N VAL A 60 59.93 -71.56 19.04
CA VAL A 60 59.82 -70.10 18.86
C VAL A 60 60.58 -69.40 19.98
N ASP A 61 61.41 -68.45 19.61
CA ASP A 61 61.99 -67.49 20.54
C ASP A 61 60.87 -66.58 21.06
N MET A 62 60.57 -66.71 22.35
CA MET A 62 59.48 -65.97 22.97
C MET A 62 59.82 -64.50 23.25
N MET A 63 61.03 -64.05 22.92
CA MET A 63 61.53 -62.72 23.27
C MET A 63 61.58 -61.72 22.10
N THR A 64 61.24 -62.10 20.85
CA THR A 64 61.53 -61.27 19.64
C THR A 64 60.39 -60.95 18.66
N THR A 65 59.14 -61.41 18.82
CA THR A 65 58.04 -61.10 17.86
C THR A 65 57.31 -59.78 18.19
N SER A 66 57.36 -58.80 17.28
CA SER A 66 57.03 -57.38 17.51
C SER A 66 55.74 -56.86 16.87
N THR A 67 54.66 -57.64 16.70
CA THR A 67 53.35 -57.06 16.30
C THR A 67 52.15 -57.82 16.87
N ILE A 68 51.30 -57.10 17.61
CA ILE A 68 50.03 -57.58 18.14
C ILE A 68 48.92 -56.91 17.31
N ASN A 69 48.13 -57.68 16.57
CA ASN A 69 46.98 -57.19 15.82
C ASN A 69 45.76 -57.15 16.75
N ILE A 70 45.22 -55.95 17.02
CA ILE A 70 44.08 -55.80 17.92
C ILE A 70 42.83 -55.44 17.11
N ALA A 71 41.91 -56.41 17.00
CA ALA A 71 40.74 -56.35 16.12
C ALA A 71 39.59 -55.45 16.64
N ALA A 72 39.59 -55.10 17.91
CA ALA A 72 38.65 -54.16 18.51
C ALA A 72 39.29 -53.50 19.74
N TRP A 73 39.01 -52.21 19.95
CA TRP A 73 39.47 -51.43 21.10
C TRP A 73 39.22 -52.15 22.44
N GLU A 74 38.05 -52.79 22.55
CA GLU A 74 37.64 -53.58 23.73
C GLU A 74 38.53 -54.79 24.02
N THR A 75 39.26 -55.27 23.02
CA THR A 75 40.23 -56.38 23.19
C THR A 75 41.56 -55.89 23.74
N LEU A 76 41.87 -54.60 23.61
CA LEU A 76 43.09 -53.95 24.09
C LEU A 76 42.94 -53.47 25.53
N TYR A 77 41.78 -52.88 25.83
CA TYR A 77 41.45 -52.34 27.14
C TYR A 77 40.05 -52.81 27.51
N ALA A 78 39.98 -53.83 28.36
CA ALA A 78 38.71 -54.41 28.76
C ALA A 78 37.83 -53.34 29.44
N ALA A 79 36.71 -53.02 28.79
CA ALA A 79 35.64 -52.15 29.29
C ALA A 79 35.97 -50.66 29.40
N ASP A 80 36.96 -50.15 28.64
CA ASP A 80 37.20 -48.71 28.58
C ASP A 80 36.52 -48.10 27.35
N THR A 81 35.48 -47.29 27.59
CA THR A 81 34.70 -46.62 26.54
C THR A 81 35.41 -45.42 25.91
N THR A 82 36.65 -45.14 26.34
CA THR A 82 37.31 -43.86 26.10
C THR A 82 38.72 -44.05 25.55
N LEU A 83 39.00 -43.45 24.38
CA LEU A 83 40.36 -43.28 23.88
C LEU A 83 40.90 -41.94 24.41
N ASN A 84 41.86 -41.99 25.34
CA ASN A 84 42.49 -40.79 25.89
C ASN A 84 43.83 -40.49 25.18
N MET A 85 43.97 -39.29 24.61
CA MET A 85 45.19 -38.86 23.91
C MET A 85 45.78 -37.63 24.60
N ALA A 86 46.95 -37.80 25.23
CA ALA A 86 47.59 -36.75 26.03
C ALA A 86 48.46 -35.76 25.22
N GLY A 87 48.47 -35.84 23.88
CA GLY A 87 49.31 -35.05 22.97
C GLY A 87 48.52 -34.17 21.97
N ALA A 88 49.23 -33.48 21.07
CA ALA A 88 48.71 -32.37 20.25
C ALA A 88 47.57 -32.69 19.24
N GLY A 89 47.16 -33.95 19.07
CA GLY A 89 45.97 -34.29 18.29
C GLY A 89 45.92 -35.74 17.79
N LEU A 90 44.71 -36.19 17.43
CA LEU A 90 44.47 -37.42 16.68
C LEU A 90 44.40 -37.11 15.18
N LEU A 91 45.29 -37.75 14.41
CA LEU A 91 45.30 -37.62 12.95
C LEU A 91 44.84 -38.93 12.31
N PHE A 92 43.64 -38.93 11.75
CA PHE A 92 43.20 -39.99 10.84
C PHE A 92 43.83 -39.77 9.46
N ALA A 93 45.08 -40.19 9.31
CA ALA A 93 45.81 -40.10 8.06
C ALA A 93 45.40 -41.25 7.12
N GLY A 94 44.60 -40.93 6.11
CA GLY A 94 44.26 -41.86 5.04
C GLY A 94 43.82 -41.12 3.78
N THR A 95 43.90 -41.77 2.64
CA THR A 95 43.47 -41.22 1.35
C THR A 95 42.12 -41.81 0.95
N HIS A 96 41.14 -40.95 0.68
CA HIS A 96 39.74 -41.30 0.43
C HIS A 96 39.56 -41.75 -1.02
N GLY A 97 39.96 -43.00 -1.32
CA GLY A 97 39.79 -43.63 -2.64
C GLY A 97 38.69 -44.70 -2.68
N SER A 98 38.53 -45.51 -1.62
CA SER A 98 37.52 -46.59 -1.56
C SER A 98 36.97 -46.89 -0.16
N ASN A 99 37.55 -46.28 0.89
CA ASN A 99 37.17 -46.48 2.28
C ASN A 99 37.06 -45.12 2.97
N ASN A 100 36.08 -44.98 3.87
CA ASN A 100 35.99 -43.83 4.76
C ASN A 100 37.14 -43.88 5.77
N THR A 101 37.90 -42.78 5.88
CA THR A 101 39.03 -42.66 6.82
C THR A 101 38.58 -42.50 8.27
N PHE A 102 37.35 -42.05 8.46
CA PHE A 102 36.65 -41.96 9.74
C PHE A 102 35.15 -42.11 9.48
N THR A 103 34.47 -43.00 10.19
CA THR A 103 33.01 -43.17 10.13
C THR A 103 32.49 -43.20 11.53
N LEU A 104 31.49 -42.36 11.79
CA LEU A 104 30.73 -42.38 13.02
C LEU A 104 29.34 -42.89 12.68
N SER A 105 28.93 -43.94 13.36
CA SER A 105 27.60 -44.53 13.20
C SER A 105 27.09 -44.93 14.57
N ALA A 106 25.90 -44.47 14.93
CA ALA A 106 25.20 -44.87 16.14
C ALA A 106 23.98 -45.73 15.77
N SER A 107 23.71 -46.79 16.54
CA SER A 107 22.56 -47.67 16.34
C SER A 107 21.61 -47.66 17.54
N GLY A 108 21.54 -46.55 18.28
CA GLY A 108 20.74 -46.39 19.50
C GLY A 108 20.37 -44.92 19.76
N THR A 109 19.80 -44.63 20.94
CA THR A 109 19.45 -43.26 21.35
C THR A 109 20.65 -42.55 21.99
N GLY A 110 21.13 -41.49 21.36
CA GLY A 110 22.27 -40.67 21.80
C GLY A 110 22.99 -40.03 20.60
N ASP A 111 23.96 -39.17 20.87
CA ASP A 111 24.70 -38.46 19.81
C ASP A 111 25.71 -39.38 19.13
N CYS A 112 25.70 -39.38 17.80
CA CYS A 112 26.68 -40.11 17.00
C CYS A 112 28.08 -39.47 17.05
N LEU A 113 28.16 -38.19 17.39
CA LEU A 113 29.38 -37.41 17.62
C LEU A 113 29.08 -36.34 18.66
N ALA A 114 29.74 -36.42 19.82
CA ALA A 114 29.73 -35.37 20.83
C ALA A 114 31.16 -34.82 20.96
N ILE A 115 31.36 -33.58 20.53
CA ILE A 115 32.64 -32.86 20.73
C ILE A 115 32.51 -32.06 22.01
N THR A 116 33.24 -32.46 23.05
CA THR A 116 33.23 -31.81 24.38
C THR A 116 34.63 -31.29 24.69
N ASN A 117 34.91 -30.04 24.34
CA ASN A 117 36.17 -29.39 24.72
C ASN A 117 36.08 -28.86 26.16
N THR A 118 36.89 -29.40 27.08
CA THR A 118 36.94 -28.93 28.48
C THR A 118 38.02 -27.85 28.72
N GLY A 119 38.78 -27.50 27.67
CA GLY A 119 39.76 -26.42 27.65
C GLY A 119 39.28 -25.19 26.88
N SER A 120 40.14 -24.18 26.73
CA SER A 120 39.74 -22.84 26.26
C SER A 120 39.93 -22.55 24.75
N GLY A 121 40.08 -23.57 23.89
CA GLY A 121 40.12 -23.41 22.43
C GLY A 121 38.75 -23.65 21.78
N PHE A 122 38.56 -23.35 20.49
CA PHE A 122 37.31 -23.64 19.80
C PHE A 122 37.02 -25.16 19.71
N ASP A 123 35.75 -25.58 19.82
CA ASP A 123 35.32 -27.00 19.67
C ASP A 123 35.65 -27.52 18.27
N ILE A 124 35.30 -26.68 17.29
CA ILE A 124 35.83 -26.67 15.93
C ILE A 124 36.35 -25.26 15.72
N SER A 125 37.67 -25.14 15.57
CA SER A 125 38.39 -23.87 15.45
C SER A 125 38.33 -23.22 14.09
N GLY A 126 37.68 -22.06 14.05
CA GLY A 126 37.95 -20.89 13.22
C GLY A 126 37.99 -19.64 14.11
N THR A 127 38.60 -18.52 13.71
CA THR A 127 38.91 -17.38 14.60
C THR A 127 37.72 -16.51 15.05
N SER A 128 37.93 -15.62 16.04
CA SER A 128 36.95 -15.10 17.03
C SER A 128 35.64 -14.48 16.57
N ASP A 129 35.51 -13.97 15.36
CA ASP A 129 34.24 -13.40 14.85
C ASP A 129 33.59 -14.31 13.79
N GLU A 130 34.22 -15.46 13.52
CA GLU A 130 33.81 -16.50 12.59
C GLU A 130 33.95 -17.88 13.26
N TRP A 131 32.83 -18.45 13.70
CA TRP A 131 32.72 -19.90 13.72
C TRP A 131 32.64 -20.38 12.28
N SER A 132 33.79 -20.49 11.64
CA SER A 132 33.87 -21.13 10.34
C SER A 132 33.72 -22.63 10.55
N ILE A 133 32.48 -23.11 10.46
CA ILE A 133 32.27 -24.37 9.74
C ILE A 133 32.67 -24.03 8.31
N LYS A 134 33.95 -24.18 7.97
CA LYS A 134 34.40 -24.03 6.59
C LYS A 134 33.97 -25.28 5.83
N SER A 135 32.68 -25.37 5.58
CA SER A 135 32.09 -26.25 4.58
C SER A 135 31.94 -25.40 3.33
N SER A 136 32.64 -25.74 2.24
CA SER A 136 32.47 -25.10 0.92
C SER A 136 31.14 -25.48 0.24
N GLY A 137 30.09 -25.72 1.03
CA GLY A 137 28.78 -26.19 0.59
C GLY A 137 27.73 -25.84 1.63
N ASN A 138 26.48 -25.76 1.16
CA ASN A 138 25.30 -25.38 1.94
C ASN A 138 25.30 -26.06 3.32
N LEU A 139 25.32 -25.25 4.37
CA LEU A 139 24.96 -25.68 5.71
C LEU A 139 23.43 -25.87 5.73
N GLY A 140 22.97 -27.06 5.32
CA GLY A 140 21.59 -27.48 5.51
C GLY A 140 21.37 -27.94 6.95
N VAL A 141 21.39 -27.02 7.92
CA VAL A 141 20.89 -27.31 9.28
C VAL A 141 19.52 -26.68 9.38
N LEU A 142 18.52 -27.21 8.67
CA LEU A 142 17.15 -26.83 8.97
C LEU A 142 16.10 -27.78 8.37
N GLU A 143 15.81 -28.86 9.07
CA GLU A 143 14.47 -29.45 9.01
C GLU A 143 13.72 -29.00 10.27
N LEU A 144 12.95 -27.92 10.16
CA LEU A 144 11.96 -27.59 11.17
C LEU A 144 10.77 -28.52 10.91
N GLY A 145 10.54 -29.48 11.81
CA GLY A 145 9.26 -30.19 11.82
C GLY A 145 8.09 -29.21 11.95
N THR A 146 6.86 -29.68 11.75
CA THR A 146 5.64 -28.86 11.99
C THR A 146 5.72 -28.16 13.35
N ALA A 147 5.65 -26.82 13.33
CA ALA A 147 5.77 -25.90 14.47
C ALA A 147 7.18 -25.58 15.02
N GLY A 148 8.27 -25.93 14.31
CA GLY A 148 9.61 -25.44 14.67
C GLY A 148 9.75 -23.93 14.44
N THR A 149 10.29 -23.20 15.42
CA THR A 149 10.58 -21.76 15.30
C THR A 149 12.09 -21.51 15.28
N ILE A 150 12.54 -20.53 14.48
CA ILE A 150 13.89 -19.96 14.59
C ILE A 150 13.74 -18.69 15.40
N ASN A 151 14.33 -18.64 16.59
CA ASN A 151 14.34 -17.44 17.41
C ASN A 151 15.73 -16.80 17.30
N VAL A 152 15.86 -15.75 16.49
CA VAL A 152 17.11 -14.98 16.38
C VAL A 152 16.97 -13.76 17.27
N THR A 153 17.52 -13.84 18.47
CA THR A 153 17.35 -12.81 19.51
C THR A 153 18.34 -11.65 19.44
N ASP A 154 19.32 -11.66 18.53
CA ASP A 154 20.37 -10.63 18.49
C ASP A 154 21.07 -10.48 17.11
N GLY A 155 20.38 -10.80 16.01
CA GLY A 155 20.94 -10.67 14.65
C GLY A 155 19.92 -10.85 13.52
N ASP A 156 20.29 -10.45 12.30
CA ASP A 156 19.42 -10.56 11.13
C ASP A 156 19.26 -12.02 10.68
N LEU A 157 18.03 -12.51 10.59
CA LEU A 157 17.74 -13.77 9.88
C LEU A 157 17.80 -13.54 8.37
N LYS A 158 18.92 -13.88 7.74
CA LYS A 158 19.07 -13.79 6.28
C LYS A 158 18.56 -15.05 5.57
N LEU A 159 17.32 -15.01 5.11
CA LEU A 159 16.78 -16.02 4.18
C LEU A 159 17.12 -15.62 2.73
N SER A 160 18.14 -16.24 2.14
CA SER A 160 18.56 -15.95 0.76
C SER A 160 18.68 -17.25 -0.03
N VAL A 161 17.76 -17.48 -0.96
CA VAL A 161 17.88 -18.57 -1.95
C VAL A 161 18.22 -17.95 -3.29
N ALA A 162 19.47 -18.07 -3.72
CA ALA A 162 19.88 -17.59 -5.03
C ALA A 162 19.18 -18.41 -6.13
N GLY A 163 18.39 -17.75 -6.98
CA GLY A 163 17.78 -18.37 -8.16
C GLY A 163 16.45 -19.11 -7.94
N SER A 164 15.84 -19.05 -6.76
CA SER A 164 14.52 -19.65 -6.48
C SER A 164 13.63 -18.72 -5.65
N THR A 165 12.33 -18.98 -5.63
CA THR A 165 11.37 -18.33 -4.73
C THR A 165 11.53 -18.82 -3.29
N VAL A 166 11.59 -17.90 -2.33
CA VAL A 166 11.38 -18.19 -0.91
C VAL A 166 9.87 -18.13 -0.65
N THR A 167 9.27 -19.26 -0.29
CA THR A 167 7.86 -19.32 0.11
C THR A 167 7.80 -19.43 1.64
N VAL A 168 7.17 -18.46 2.29
CA VAL A 168 6.82 -18.55 3.71
C VAL A 168 5.35 -18.96 3.79
N GLU A 169 5.09 -20.19 4.23
CA GLU A 169 3.73 -20.63 4.55
C GLU A 169 3.42 -20.20 5.99
N GLY A 170 2.59 -19.17 6.17
CA GLY A 170 2.20 -18.66 7.50
C GLY A 170 2.41 -17.15 7.66
N ILE A 171 2.74 -16.72 8.88
CA ILE A 171 2.97 -15.32 9.24
C ILE A 171 4.47 -15.07 9.30
N LEU A 172 4.97 -14.13 8.49
CA LEU A 172 6.28 -13.52 8.68
C LEU A 172 6.09 -12.23 9.51
N VAL A 173 6.52 -12.24 10.76
CA VAL A 173 6.60 -11.01 11.57
C VAL A 173 7.99 -10.43 11.37
N VAL A 174 8.06 -9.17 10.92
CA VAL A 174 9.29 -8.40 10.94
C VAL A 174 9.05 -7.21 11.86
N ASP A 175 9.83 -7.15 12.94
CA ASP A 175 9.77 -6.12 13.97
C ASP A 175 10.67 -4.91 13.67
N GLU A 176 11.50 -5.02 12.63
CA GLU A 176 12.37 -3.96 12.12
C GLU A 176 11.94 -3.44 10.73
N THR A 177 12.67 -2.45 10.22
CA THR A 177 12.39 -1.86 8.90
C THR A 177 12.61 -2.88 7.77
N VAL A 178 11.56 -3.15 6.99
CA VAL A 178 11.64 -3.97 5.76
C VAL A 178 11.74 -3.07 4.53
N THR A 179 12.73 -3.33 3.67
CA THR A 179 12.78 -2.76 2.32
C THR A 179 12.41 -3.84 1.30
N LEU A 180 11.23 -3.72 0.69
CA LEU A 180 10.85 -4.55 -0.46
C LEU A 180 11.34 -3.87 -1.74
N THR A 181 12.05 -4.62 -2.59
CA THR A 181 12.54 -4.10 -3.88
C THR A 181 11.88 -4.86 -5.03
N GLY A 182 11.57 -4.15 -6.11
CA GLY A 182 10.87 -4.73 -7.27
C GLY A 182 9.34 -4.72 -7.13
N ALA A 183 8.67 -5.62 -7.88
CA ALA A 183 7.22 -5.72 -7.88
C ALA A 183 6.72 -6.49 -6.64
N VAL A 184 5.80 -5.87 -5.90
CA VAL A 184 5.03 -6.52 -4.82
C VAL A 184 3.65 -6.84 -5.36
N THR A 185 3.27 -8.12 -5.35
CA THR A 185 1.95 -8.56 -5.83
C THR A 185 1.20 -9.25 -4.70
N ALA A 186 0.08 -8.66 -4.29
CA ALA A 186 -0.86 -9.28 -3.36
C ALA A 186 -2.08 -9.79 -4.16
N THR A 187 -2.32 -11.10 -4.14
CA THR A 187 -3.41 -11.72 -4.92
C THR A 187 -4.76 -11.70 -4.20
N ALA A 188 -4.76 -11.52 -2.88
CA ALA A 188 -5.97 -11.45 -2.06
C ALA A 188 -6.16 -10.05 -1.46
N SER A 189 -5.22 -9.59 -0.63
CA SER A 189 -5.23 -8.25 -0.04
C SER A 189 -3.81 -7.79 0.33
N LEU A 190 -3.61 -6.48 0.29
CA LEU A 190 -2.48 -5.80 0.92
C LEU A 190 -3.07 -4.81 1.93
N THR A 191 -2.80 -5.02 3.21
CA THR A 191 -3.23 -4.12 4.27
C THR A 191 -2.00 -3.39 4.80
N ILE A 192 -2.00 -2.06 4.73
CA ILE A 192 -0.95 -1.21 5.28
C ILE A 192 -1.60 -0.41 6.41
N THR A 193 -1.15 -0.64 7.64
CA THR A 193 -1.63 0.05 8.85
C THR A 193 -0.51 0.86 9.47
N GLY A 194 -0.86 1.98 10.08
CA GLY A 194 0.04 2.74 10.95
C GLY A 194 -0.69 3.19 12.19
N SER A 195 0.03 3.87 13.08
CA SER A 195 -0.58 4.61 14.18
C SER A 195 -1.16 5.92 13.67
N ALA A 196 -2.06 6.53 14.46
CA ALA A 196 -2.55 7.89 14.22
C ALA A 196 -1.38 8.85 13.90
N ASP A 197 -1.62 9.80 13.01
CA ASP A 197 -0.68 10.84 12.56
C ASP A 197 0.60 10.36 11.83
N THR A 198 0.67 9.10 11.39
CA THR A 198 1.83 8.59 10.61
C THR A 198 1.50 8.40 9.14
N THR A 199 2.39 8.86 8.25
CA THR A 199 2.26 8.57 6.81
C THR A 199 2.56 7.10 6.56
N VAL A 200 1.52 6.30 6.31
CA VAL A 200 1.64 4.85 6.13
C VAL A 200 2.00 4.43 4.70
N LEU A 201 1.65 5.26 3.72
CA LEU A 201 1.92 5.03 2.31
C LEU A 201 2.40 6.32 1.66
N THR A 202 3.59 6.29 1.05
CA THR A 202 4.12 7.39 0.23
C THR A 202 4.49 6.84 -1.15
N VAL A 203 3.98 7.47 -2.20
CA VAL A 203 4.36 7.18 -3.59
C VAL A 203 5.06 8.42 -4.16
N THR A 204 6.39 8.40 -4.19
CA THR A 204 7.20 9.60 -4.54
C THR A 204 7.43 9.78 -6.04
N ALA A 205 7.37 8.70 -6.84
CA ALA A 205 7.79 8.72 -8.25
C ALA A 205 7.02 7.74 -9.14
N GLY A 206 5.71 7.55 -8.90
CA GLY A 206 4.91 6.62 -9.69
C GLY A 206 3.43 6.96 -9.69
N ASP A 207 2.72 6.26 -10.57
CA ASP A 207 1.27 6.39 -10.70
C ASP A 207 0.58 5.37 -9.79
N VAL A 208 -0.50 5.79 -9.15
CA VAL A 208 -1.46 4.87 -8.52
C VAL A 208 -2.58 4.64 -9.51
N THR A 209 -2.70 3.43 -10.04
CA THR A 209 -3.78 3.05 -10.96
C THR A 209 -4.69 2.03 -10.28
N VAL A 210 -5.98 2.34 -10.21
CA VAL A 210 -7.03 1.40 -9.77
C VAL A 210 -7.85 1.02 -10.99
N THR A 211 -7.81 -0.26 -11.38
CA THR A 211 -8.59 -0.79 -12.51
C THR A 211 -9.70 -1.70 -11.99
N ALA A 212 -10.94 -1.47 -12.44
CA ALA A 212 -12.11 -2.28 -12.09
C ALA A 212 -12.44 -2.37 -10.57
N GLY A 213 -11.94 -1.42 -9.76
CA GLY A 213 -12.15 -1.35 -8.32
C GLY A 213 -12.70 -0.01 -7.85
N LEU A 214 -13.11 0.03 -6.59
CA LEU A 214 -13.48 1.26 -5.88
C LEU A 214 -12.26 1.81 -5.14
N LEU A 215 -12.03 3.12 -5.23
CA LEU A 215 -11.14 3.84 -4.31
C LEU A 215 -12.01 4.56 -3.29
N SER A 216 -11.87 4.21 -2.01
CA SER A 216 -12.47 4.95 -0.90
C SER A 216 -11.35 5.64 -0.12
N LEU A 217 -11.49 6.94 0.06
CA LEU A 217 -10.62 7.74 0.92
C LEU A 217 -11.49 8.25 2.06
N ASP A 218 -11.15 7.85 3.28
CA ASP A 218 -11.84 8.26 4.50
C ASP A 218 -10.79 8.89 5.42
N ASP A 219 -11.14 10.01 6.03
CA ASP A 219 -10.29 10.72 6.95
C ASP A 219 -10.97 10.72 8.32
N ASP A 220 -10.45 9.92 9.25
CA ASP A 220 -10.94 9.84 10.62
C ASP A 220 -10.17 10.76 11.58
N ASP A 221 -9.17 11.50 11.06
CA ASP A 221 -8.39 12.44 11.85
C ASP A 221 -9.25 13.64 12.29
N VAL A 222 -9.04 14.11 13.52
CA VAL A 222 -9.77 15.27 14.10
C VAL A 222 -9.26 16.64 13.59
N GLY A 223 -8.53 16.64 12.48
CA GLY A 223 -7.83 17.79 11.89
C GLY A 223 -8.48 18.34 10.62
N THR A 224 -7.70 19.06 9.81
CA THR A 224 -8.14 19.50 8.48
C THR A 224 -7.97 18.37 7.48
N GLY A 225 -9.05 17.63 7.23
CA GLY A 225 -9.11 16.63 6.17
C GLY A 225 -9.09 17.25 4.79
N ASN A 226 -7.97 17.10 4.07
CA ASN A 226 -7.78 17.66 2.74
C ASN A 226 -7.28 16.60 1.76
N LEU A 227 -8.03 16.35 0.69
CA LEU A 227 -7.46 15.76 -0.52
C LEU A 227 -6.76 16.86 -1.32
N VAL A 228 -5.42 16.83 -1.34
CA VAL A 228 -4.60 17.80 -2.09
C VAL A 228 -4.09 17.16 -3.37
N ILE A 229 -4.48 17.70 -4.52
CA ILE A 229 -4.03 17.26 -5.85
C ILE A 229 -3.22 18.39 -6.49
N PRO A 230 -1.90 18.48 -6.22
CA PRO A 230 -1.07 19.53 -6.79
C PRO A 230 -0.74 19.21 -8.25
N SER A 231 -0.88 20.21 -9.13
CA SER A 231 -0.35 20.17 -10.49
C SER A 231 0.67 21.28 -10.65
N SER A 232 1.90 21.04 -10.21
CA SER A 232 2.97 22.05 -10.19
C SER A 232 3.79 22.12 -11.49
N VAL A 233 3.63 21.16 -12.39
CA VAL A 233 4.46 21.03 -13.62
C VAL A 233 3.65 20.90 -14.90
N SER A 234 2.34 20.68 -14.83
CA SER A 234 1.52 20.59 -16.04
C SER A 234 1.12 21.97 -16.53
N THR A 235 1.49 22.28 -17.77
CA THR A 235 1.05 23.50 -18.48
C THR A 235 -0.20 23.27 -19.31
N THR A 236 -0.65 22.01 -19.45
CA THR A 236 -1.79 21.61 -20.28
C THR A 236 -2.48 20.37 -19.70
N GLY A 237 -3.81 20.38 -19.62
CA GLY A 237 -4.62 19.26 -19.14
C GLY A 237 -5.36 19.54 -17.84
N ASN A 238 -6.10 18.55 -17.34
CA ASN A 238 -6.94 18.68 -16.17
C ASN A 238 -6.28 17.96 -14.97
N PRO A 239 -6.00 18.65 -13.85
CA PRO A 239 -5.51 18.00 -12.63
C PRO A 239 -6.51 16.99 -12.06
N ILE A 240 -7.81 17.22 -12.28
CA ILE A 240 -8.90 16.34 -11.89
C ILE A 240 -9.80 16.17 -13.12
N SER A 241 -10.01 14.93 -13.55
CA SER A 241 -10.95 14.57 -14.62
C SER A 241 -11.90 13.51 -14.09
N VAL A 242 -13.21 13.77 -14.18
CA VAL A 242 -14.26 12.84 -13.76
C VAL A 242 -15.07 12.48 -15.01
N THR A 243 -15.06 11.21 -15.38
CA THR A 243 -15.75 10.67 -16.56
C THR A 243 -16.71 9.57 -16.14
N ALA A 244 -17.93 9.59 -16.67
CA ALA A 244 -19.01 8.69 -16.30
C ALA A 244 -19.80 8.24 -17.54
N ASP A 245 -19.10 7.60 -18.49
CA ASP A 245 -19.59 7.37 -19.86
C ASP A 245 -20.79 6.42 -19.94
N ASP A 246 -20.95 5.51 -18.98
CA ASP A 246 -22.02 4.51 -18.93
C ASP A 246 -22.98 4.71 -17.73
N LEU A 247 -23.00 5.91 -17.12
CA LEU A 247 -23.86 6.19 -15.98
C LEU A 247 -25.32 6.36 -16.43
N THR A 248 -26.17 5.37 -16.13
CA THR A 248 -27.61 5.42 -16.47
C THR A 248 -28.41 6.31 -15.54
N ASP A 249 -28.13 6.22 -14.23
CA ASP A 249 -28.76 7.01 -13.16
C ASP A 249 -27.69 7.46 -12.16
N GLY A 250 -27.82 8.67 -11.61
CA GLY A 250 -26.94 9.20 -10.57
C GLY A 250 -26.19 10.47 -10.99
N ALA A 251 -25.08 10.75 -10.33
CA ALA A 251 -24.24 11.91 -10.60
C ALA A 251 -22.78 11.49 -10.81
N ALA A 252 -22.12 12.05 -11.83
CA ALA A 252 -20.70 11.85 -12.05
C ALA A 252 -19.85 12.43 -10.90
N LEU A 253 -20.30 13.55 -10.33
CA LEU A 253 -19.77 14.17 -9.12
C LEU A 253 -20.92 14.38 -8.14
N TYR A 254 -20.79 13.79 -6.95
CA TYR A 254 -21.74 13.95 -5.86
C TYR A 254 -21.02 14.57 -4.66
N VAL A 255 -21.51 15.72 -4.19
CA VAL A 255 -20.99 16.43 -3.03
C VAL A 255 -22.11 16.53 -2.01
N ASP A 256 -21.92 15.93 -0.85
CA ASP A 256 -22.90 15.89 0.23
C ASP A 256 -22.25 16.24 1.57
N SER A 257 -23.05 16.83 2.45
CA SER A 257 -22.67 17.25 3.79
C SER A 257 -23.70 16.76 4.81
N SER A 258 -24.13 15.50 4.70
CA SER A 258 -25.28 14.95 5.42
C SER A 258 -25.09 14.78 6.93
N GLY A 259 -23.87 14.90 7.46
CA GLY A 259 -23.61 14.89 8.91
C GLY A 259 -23.29 16.29 9.42
N GLU A 260 -24.26 16.99 10.03
CA GLU A 260 -24.14 18.17 10.93
C GLU A 260 -22.94 19.13 10.69
N ALA A 261 -22.48 19.27 9.45
CA ALA A 261 -21.39 20.16 9.12
C ALA A 261 -21.96 21.56 9.30
N ASN A 262 -21.55 22.19 10.39
CA ASN A 262 -21.83 23.59 10.70
C ASN A 262 -21.07 24.45 9.68
N PHE A 263 -21.49 24.40 8.42
CA PHE A 263 -21.11 25.43 7.46
C PHE A 263 -21.49 26.75 8.10
N THR A 264 -20.48 27.56 8.42
CA THR A 264 -20.67 28.94 8.79
C THR A 264 -21.19 29.70 7.56
N SER A 265 -21.42 31.01 7.68
CA SER A 265 -21.97 31.83 6.59
C SER A 265 -21.22 31.71 5.26
N ASP A 266 -19.94 31.34 5.31
CA ASP A 266 -19.04 31.30 4.15
C ASP A 266 -18.79 29.86 3.66
N GLY A 267 -19.40 28.87 4.34
CA GLY A 267 -19.30 27.45 4.01
C GLY A 267 -20.18 27.05 2.83
N GLY A 268 -19.68 26.17 1.97
CA GLY A 268 -20.38 25.74 0.78
C GLY A 268 -19.93 24.40 0.23
N TYR A 269 -20.63 23.95 -0.81
CA TYR A 269 -20.37 22.70 -1.50
C TYR A 269 -19.24 22.82 -2.52
N LEU A 270 -19.06 24.00 -3.12
CA LEU A 270 -18.05 24.23 -4.14
C LEU A 270 -17.52 25.66 -4.05
N ASN A 271 -16.20 25.82 -4.13
CA ASN A 271 -15.52 27.09 -4.21
C ASN A 271 -14.32 26.98 -5.15
N LEU A 272 -14.48 27.54 -6.35
CA LEU A 272 -13.40 27.65 -7.33
C LEU A 272 -12.75 29.01 -7.15
N THR A 273 -11.43 29.02 -6.96
CA THR A 273 -10.65 30.25 -6.77
C THR A 273 -9.61 30.43 -7.87
N LEU A 274 -9.37 31.68 -8.23
CA LEU A 274 -8.28 32.10 -9.09
C LEU A 274 -7.43 33.10 -8.28
N SER A 275 -6.15 32.77 -8.07
CA SER A 275 -5.23 33.61 -7.28
C SER A 275 -5.73 33.94 -5.87
N GLY A 276 -6.43 33.01 -5.24
CA GLY A 276 -7.01 33.16 -3.89
C GLY A 276 -8.37 33.87 -3.85
N THR A 277 -8.88 34.37 -4.98
CA THR A 277 -10.20 34.99 -5.08
C THR A 277 -11.21 34.01 -5.66
N SER A 278 -12.38 33.88 -5.03
CA SER A 278 -13.46 33.02 -5.55
C SER A 278 -14.07 33.56 -6.82
N VAL A 279 -14.13 32.72 -7.86
CA VAL A 279 -14.73 33.02 -9.16
C VAL A 279 -16.04 32.26 -9.39
N PHE A 280 -16.22 31.12 -8.72
CA PHE A 280 -17.46 30.37 -8.70
C PHE A 280 -17.68 29.75 -7.32
N LYS A 281 -18.85 29.98 -6.72
CA LYS A 281 -19.21 29.40 -5.42
C LYS A 281 -20.64 28.88 -5.42
N VAL A 282 -20.82 27.72 -4.80
CA VAL A 282 -22.13 27.16 -4.47
C VAL A 282 -22.18 27.00 -2.94
N GLN A 283 -22.98 27.82 -2.29
CA GLN A 283 -23.10 27.86 -0.82
C GLN A 283 -24.35 27.13 -0.36
N ARG A 284 -24.36 26.65 0.89
CA ARG A 284 -25.54 25.99 1.48
C ARG A 284 -26.65 26.97 1.86
N TYR A 285 -26.26 28.12 2.42
CA TYR A 285 -27.18 29.17 2.90
C TYR A 285 -26.91 30.56 2.27
N GLY A 286 -25.86 30.67 1.46
CA GLY A 286 -25.46 31.90 0.79
C GLY A 286 -25.87 31.95 -0.68
N ALA A 287 -25.50 33.03 -1.36
CA ALA A 287 -25.70 33.15 -2.80
C ALA A 287 -24.78 32.17 -3.56
N THR A 288 -25.28 31.67 -4.69
CA THR A 288 -24.40 31.16 -5.75
C THR A 288 -23.81 32.38 -6.47
N THR A 289 -22.49 32.45 -6.56
CA THR A 289 -21.80 33.59 -7.19
C THR A 289 -21.01 33.11 -8.39
N ILE A 290 -21.18 33.80 -9.52
CA ILE A 290 -20.34 33.67 -10.70
C ILE A 290 -19.72 35.05 -10.92
N THR A 291 -18.40 35.14 -10.83
CA THR A 291 -17.67 36.39 -10.98
C THR A 291 -16.81 36.32 -12.23
N GLY A 292 -16.73 37.42 -12.96
CA GLY A 292 -15.82 37.57 -14.10
C GLY A 292 -15.25 38.96 -14.15
N ASN A 293 -14.39 39.20 -15.14
CA ASN A 293 -13.82 40.52 -15.39
C ASN A 293 -14.84 41.39 -16.14
N ASP A 294 -14.79 42.70 -15.87
CA ASP A 294 -15.59 43.69 -16.59
C ASP A 294 -15.41 43.57 -18.10
N GLY A 295 -16.50 43.75 -18.86
CA GLY A 295 -16.53 43.66 -20.31
C GLY A 295 -16.44 42.23 -20.88
N SER A 296 -16.45 41.18 -20.04
CA SER A 296 -16.53 39.78 -20.48
C SER A 296 -17.89 39.18 -20.14
N ALA A 297 -18.35 38.22 -20.96
CA ALA A 297 -19.56 37.47 -20.63
C ALA A 297 -19.29 36.55 -19.42
N ILE A 298 -19.97 36.82 -18.30
CA ILE A 298 -19.80 36.08 -17.04
C ILE A 298 -20.65 34.79 -17.02
N LEU A 299 -21.83 34.85 -17.64
CA LEU A 299 -22.73 33.71 -17.82
C LEU A 299 -23.27 33.72 -19.25
N VAL A 300 -23.04 32.62 -19.97
CA VAL A 300 -23.56 32.39 -21.32
C VAL A 300 -24.35 31.09 -21.31
N ILE A 301 -25.58 31.12 -21.85
CA ILE A 301 -26.44 29.96 -22.03
C ILE A 301 -26.78 29.89 -23.51
N ASP A 302 -26.06 29.05 -24.25
CA ASP A 302 -26.20 28.93 -25.71
C ASP A 302 -27.44 28.14 -26.14
N ALA A 303 -28.01 27.34 -25.23
CA ALA A 303 -29.22 26.56 -25.46
C ALA A 303 -30.01 26.34 -24.16
N GLY A 304 -31.32 26.30 -24.28
CA GLY A 304 -32.24 26.05 -23.16
C GLY A 304 -32.98 27.29 -22.69
N ASP A 305 -33.91 27.08 -21.75
CA ASP A 305 -34.76 28.11 -21.19
C ASP A 305 -34.28 28.50 -19.78
N ILE A 306 -34.36 29.80 -19.46
CA ILE A 306 -34.26 30.27 -18.08
C ILE A 306 -35.68 30.40 -17.52
N THR A 307 -36.00 29.62 -16.49
CA THR A 307 -37.29 29.70 -15.79
C THR A 307 -37.09 30.13 -14.34
N VAL A 308 -37.85 31.14 -13.90
CA VAL A 308 -37.85 31.64 -12.52
C VAL A 308 -39.27 31.55 -11.96
N THR A 309 -39.55 30.55 -11.13
CA THR A 309 -40.92 30.23 -10.71
C THR A 309 -41.41 31.02 -9.48
N GLN A 310 -40.50 31.55 -8.66
CA GLN A 310 -40.82 32.27 -7.41
C GLN A 310 -39.79 33.37 -7.05
N GLY A 311 -38.98 33.79 -8.02
CA GLY A 311 -37.90 34.76 -7.81
C GLY A 311 -38.10 36.05 -8.61
N SER A 312 -37.29 37.04 -8.30
CA SER A 312 -37.14 38.26 -9.10
C SER A 312 -35.80 38.25 -9.84
N ILE A 313 -35.78 38.83 -11.03
CA ILE A 313 -34.52 39.19 -11.70
C ILE A 313 -34.30 40.68 -11.46
N THR A 314 -33.14 41.02 -10.91
CA THR A 314 -32.75 42.41 -10.62
C THR A 314 -31.36 42.66 -11.19
N ILE A 315 -31.20 43.76 -11.93
CA ILE A 315 -29.91 44.26 -12.40
C ILE A 315 -29.68 45.61 -11.73
N THR A 316 -28.65 45.72 -10.89
CA THR A 316 -28.45 46.85 -9.98
C THR A 316 -27.40 47.85 -10.44
N ALA A 317 -26.47 47.43 -11.30
CA ALA A 317 -25.39 48.25 -11.82
C ALA A 317 -25.03 47.76 -13.23
N ASP A 318 -24.56 48.70 -14.03
CA ASP A 318 -24.08 48.50 -15.40
C ASP A 318 -22.82 49.38 -15.55
N ASP A 319 -21.74 48.93 -14.95
CA ASP A 319 -20.53 49.74 -14.73
C ASP A 319 -19.76 50.01 -16.03
N ASP A 320 -19.94 49.17 -17.06
CA ASP A 320 -19.38 49.40 -18.39
C ASP A 320 -20.26 50.31 -19.27
N ASN A 321 -21.44 50.68 -18.76
CA ASN A 321 -22.39 51.59 -19.38
C ASN A 321 -22.87 51.06 -20.76
N ALA A 322 -22.95 49.74 -20.91
CA ALA A 322 -23.50 49.06 -22.09
C ALA A 322 -25.04 49.01 -22.04
N ALA A 323 -25.64 48.12 -22.84
CA ALA A 323 -27.07 47.88 -22.77
C ALA A 323 -27.36 46.86 -21.66
N THR A 324 -27.94 47.33 -20.56
CA THR A 324 -28.21 46.52 -19.34
C THR A 324 -29.08 45.29 -19.60
N LEU A 325 -30.07 45.40 -20.49
CA LEU A 325 -30.91 44.28 -20.91
C LEU A 325 -31.30 44.46 -22.38
N THR A 326 -31.05 43.42 -23.17
CA THR A 326 -31.52 43.34 -24.56
C THR A 326 -32.19 42.00 -24.80
N ALA A 327 -33.28 42.01 -25.57
CA ALA A 327 -33.95 40.81 -26.03
C ALA A 327 -34.06 40.89 -27.56
N THR A 328 -33.23 40.11 -28.24
CA THR A 328 -33.20 40.03 -29.71
C THR A 328 -33.64 38.64 -30.12
N ASN A 329 -34.65 38.56 -30.99
CA ASN A 329 -35.07 37.31 -31.61
C ASN A 329 -35.17 37.50 -33.12
N ASP A 330 -34.07 37.27 -33.82
CA ASP A 330 -33.95 37.51 -35.26
C ASP A 330 -34.67 36.46 -36.12
N THR A 331 -35.25 35.43 -35.49
CA THR A 331 -35.92 34.32 -36.18
C THR A 331 -37.38 34.15 -35.82
N ALA A 332 -37.94 35.02 -34.97
CA ALA A 332 -39.34 34.96 -34.55
C ALA A 332 -40.28 35.20 -35.75
N THR A 333 -40.78 34.12 -36.35
CA THR A 333 -41.84 34.19 -37.38
C THR A 333 -43.24 34.12 -36.78
N SER A 334 -43.38 33.52 -35.58
CA SER A 334 -44.68 33.28 -34.93
C SER A 334 -44.67 33.38 -33.41
N ALA A 335 -43.50 33.49 -32.78
CA ALA A 335 -43.38 33.62 -31.33
C ALA A 335 -43.34 35.09 -30.92
N SER A 336 -43.90 35.42 -29.75
CA SER A 336 -43.72 36.73 -29.13
C SER A 336 -42.33 36.79 -28.50
N PRO A 337 -41.41 37.67 -28.97
CA PRO A 337 -40.05 37.75 -28.44
C PRO A 337 -39.99 38.21 -26.98
N PHE A 338 -40.97 39.02 -26.57
CA PHE A 338 -41.09 39.55 -25.23
C PHE A 338 -42.57 39.67 -24.87
N VAL A 339 -42.94 39.09 -23.72
CA VAL A 339 -44.32 39.12 -23.21
C VAL A 339 -44.29 39.50 -21.74
N LEU A 340 -44.99 40.57 -21.40
CA LEU A 340 -45.31 40.92 -20.02
C LEU A 340 -46.78 40.58 -19.78
N ALA A 341 -47.03 39.50 -19.05
CA ALA A 341 -48.38 39.05 -18.73
C ALA A 341 -48.53 38.86 -17.22
N GLY A 342 -49.67 39.29 -16.70
CA GLY A 342 -50.08 39.02 -15.33
C GLY A 342 -51.52 38.53 -15.30
N SER A 343 -51.79 37.56 -14.43
CA SER A 343 -53.15 37.07 -14.17
C SER A 343 -53.60 37.52 -12.79
N GLY A 344 -54.86 37.97 -12.68
CA GLY A 344 -55.47 38.37 -11.41
C GLY A 344 -55.84 39.85 -11.34
N ALA A 345 -56.51 40.23 -10.25
CA ALA A 345 -56.85 41.63 -9.99
C ALA A 345 -55.60 42.38 -9.50
N PHE A 346 -55.05 43.25 -10.33
CA PHE A 346 -53.95 44.12 -9.95
C PHE A 346 -54.48 45.34 -9.18
N THR A 347 -54.00 45.51 -7.95
CA THR A 347 -54.41 46.60 -7.05
C THR A 347 -53.30 47.63 -6.84
N GLY A 348 -52.37 47.75 -7.79
CA GLY A 348 -51.23 48.65 -7.66
C GLY A 348 -51.59 50.14 -7.72
N SER A 349 -50.66 50.98 -7.27
CA SER A 349 -50.75 52.45 -7.26
C SER A 349 -49.79 53.07 -8.27
N THR A 350 -49.59 54.39 -8.25
CA THR A 350 -48.58 55.05 -9.11
C THR A 350 -47.16 54.54 -8.88
N THR A 351 -46.84 53.96 -7.71
CA THR A 351 -45.52 53.40 -7.41
C THR A 351 -45.44 51.88 -7.59
N THR A 352 -46.57 51.21 -7.78
CA THR A 352 -46.64 49.77 -8.09
C THR A 352 -47.47 49.61 -9.36
N SER A 353 -46.80 49.46 -10.51
CA SER A 353 -47.43 49.24 -11.82
C SER A 353 -46.99 47.88 -12.39
N PHE A 354 -47.75 47.33 -13.35
CA PHE A 354 -47.33 46.13 -14.09
C PHE A 354 -46.04 46.37 -14.89
N LEU A 355 -45.89 47.58 -15.42
CA LEU A 355 -44.67 48.06 -16.06
C LEU A 355 -44.50 49.52 -15.67
N THR A 356 -43.31 49.87 -15.18
CA THR A 356 -42.91 51.25 -14.90
C THR A 356 -41.62 51.53 -15.66
N VAL A 357 -41.57 52.67 -16.36
CA VAL A 357 -40.33 53.19 -16.95
C VAL A 357 -40.00 54.51 -16.26
N THR A 358 -38.98 54.50 -15.40
CA THR A 358 -38.54 55.68 -14.63
C THR A 358 -37.11 56.05 -14.99
N PRO A 359 -36.89 57.01 -15.90
CA PRO A 359 -35.55 57.44 -16.28
C PRO A 359 -35.06 58.55 -15.32
N SER A 360 -34.63 58.17 -14.11
CA SER A 360 -34.36 59.09 -12.97
C SER A 360 -33.17 60.07 -13.14
N GLY A 361 -32.55 60.12 -14.31
CA GLY A 361 -31.46 61.06 -14.64
C GLY A 361 -31.48 61.54 -16.10
N LEU A 362 -32.59 61.37 -16.82
CA LEU A 362 -32.67 61.74 -18.24
C LEU A 362 -32.72 63.26 -18.40
N THR A 363 -31.57 63.87 -18.65
CA THR A 363 -31.46 65.29 -18.98
C THR A 363 -31.76 65.56 -20.46
N THR A 364 -31.39 64.62 -21.34
CA THR A 364 -31.66 64.63 -22.78
C THR A 364 -31.87 63.21 -23.29
N GLY A 365 -32.74 63.01 -24.29
CA GLY A 365 -32.94 61.72 -24.95
C GLY A 365 -34.39 61.25 -25.01
N THR A 366 -34.58 59.96 -25.27
CA THR A 366 -35.89 59.31 -25.41
C THR A 366 -35.99 58.18 -24.40
N ALA A 367 -37.03 58.19 -23.54
CA ALA A 367 -37.24 57.13 -22.56
C ALA A 367 -37.79 55.85 -23.19
N ILE A 368 -38.71 55.98 -24.15
CA ILE A 368 -39.33 54.85 -24.86
C ILE A 368 -39.28 55.15 -26.36
N TYR A 369 -38.65 54.27 -27.13
CA TYR A 369 -38.57 54.34 -28.59
C TYR A 369 -39.10 53.04 -29.19
N LEU A 370 -40.13 53.12 -30.04
CA LEU A 370 -40.74 51.98 -30.72
C LEU A 370 -40.60 52.11 -32.25
N PRO A 371 -39.46 51.70 -32.85
CA PRO A 371 -39.28 51.70 -34.30
C PRO A 371 -40.01 50.51 -34.94
N LEU A 372 -40.70 50.77 -36.06
CA LEU A 372 -41.46 49.76 -36.82
C LEU A 372 -41.03 49.70 -38.28
N ALA A 373 -39.74 49.91 -38.55
CA ALA A 373 -39.20 50.21 -39.88
C ALA A 373 -39.43 49.10 -40.93
N ALA A 374 -39.63 47.85 -40.50
CA ALA A 374 -39.85 46.70 -41.39
C ALA A 374 -41.28 46.12 -41.29
N MET A 375 -42.22 46.78 -40.60
CA MET A 375 -43.57 46.27 -40.45
C MET A 375 -44.35 46.38 -41.77
N THR A 376 -44.53 45.27 -42.48
CA THR A 376 -45.32 45.24 -43.73
C THR A 376 -46.82 45.17 -43.47
N GLN A 377 -47.24 44.51 -42.39
CA GLN A 377 -48.63 44.37 -41.93
C GLN A 377 -48.65 44.23 -40.40
N GLY A 378 -49.60 44.86 -39.70
CA GLY A 378 -49.75 44.71 -38.24
C GLY A 378 -50.11 46.01 -37.51
N THR A 379 -50.16 45.93 -36.18
CA THR A 379 -50.38 47.07 -35.28
C THR A 379 -49.10 47.35 -34.51
N GLY A 380 -48.61 48.59 -34.59
CA GLY A 380 -47.39 49.00 -33.91
C GLY A 380 -47.52 49.17 -32.40
N LEU A 381 -48.63 49.77 -31.97
CA LEU A 381 -49.03 49.93 -30.59
C LEU A 381 -50.55 49.81 -30.55
N ASP A 382 -51.04 48.81 -29.83
CA ASP A 382 -52.46 48.64 -29.53
C ASP A 382 -52.66 48.85 -28.03
N ILE A 383 -53.59 49.73 -27.66
CA ILE A 383 -53.97 49.95 -26.26
C ILE A 383 -55.48 49.79 -26.17
N ALA A 384 -55.89 48.68 -25.57
CA ALA A 384 -57.30 48.33 -25.41
C ALA A 384 -57.64 48.06 -23.95
N SER A 385 -58.87 48.39 -23.56
CA SER A 385 -59.45 48.01 -22.28
C SER A 385 -60.88 47.53 -22.50
N THR A 386 -61.23 46.39 -21.89
CA THR A 386 -62.53 45.73 -22.10
C THR A 386 -63.51 45.91 -20.93
N ALA A 387 -63.07 46.52 -19.82
CA ALA A 387 -63.87 46.64 -18.59
C ALA A 387 -63.48 47.83 -17.69
N LEU A 388 -63.07 48.97 -18.26
CA LEU A 388 -62.76 50.16 -17.47
C LEU A 388 -64.03 50.75 -16.84
N THR A 389 -64.19 50.63 -15.52
CA THR A 389 -65.31 51.22 -14.78
C THR A 389 -65.06 52.68 -14.42
N THR A 390 -63.81 53.04 -14.07
CA THR A 390 -63.35 54.40 -13.77
C THR A 390 -61.88 54.58 -14.20
N GLY A 391 -61.46 55.82 -14.50
CA GLY A 391 -60.07 56.15 -14.86
C GLY A 391 -59.87 56.47 -16.35
N ALA A 392 -58.63 56.33 -16.83
CA ALA A 392 -58.26 56.54 -18.23
C ALA A 392 -57.43 55.35 -18.74
N VAL A 393 -57.68 54.92 -19.98
CA VAL A 393 -56.88 53.88 -20.66
C VAL A 393 -55.49 54.41 -21.02
N VAL A 394 -55.44 55.66 -21.47
CA VAL A 394 -54.21 56.41 -21.74
C VAL A 394 -54.34 57.75 -21.06
N SER A 395 -53.35 58.10 -20.24
CA SER A 395 -53.20 59.43 -19.65
C SER A 395 -51.82 59.94 -19.99
N ILE A 396 -51.75 61.09 -20.66
CA ILE A 396 -50.51 61.80 -20.94
C ILE A 396 -50.56 63.10 -20.15
N ALA A 397 -49.72 63.22 -19.13
CA ALA A 397 -49.69 64.37 -18.25
C ALA A 397 -48.24 64.80 -18.03
N GLN A 398 -48.06 66.10 -17.86
CA GLN A 398 -46.80 66.69 -17.39
C GLN A 398 -47.12 67.37 -16.06
N THR A 399 -46.44 66.93 -14.99
CA THR A 399 -46.76 67.33 -13.61
C THR A 399 -45.67 68.19 -12.96
N GLY A 400 -44.68 68.65 -13.74
CA GLY A 400 -43.61 69.55 -13.29
C GLY A 400 -43.84 70.99 -13.75
N GLU A 401 -42.75 71.76 -13.91
CA GLU A 401 -42.77 73.14 -14.43
C GLU A 401 -43.37 73.22 -15.85
N ALA A 402 -43.92 74.37 -16.24
CA ALA A 402 -44.48 74.56 -17.57
C ALA A 402 -43.53 74.11 -18.69
N ILE A 403 -44.06 73.50 -19.75
CA ILE A 403 -43.29 73.11 -20.93
C ILE A 403 -42.77 74.40 -21.59
N ALA A 404 -41.54 74.79 -21.22
CA ALA A 404 -40.92 76.04 -21.68
C ALA A 404 -40.63 76.02 -23.19
N ALA A 405 -40.41 74.84 -23.76
CA ALA A 405 -40.32 74.58 -25.20
C ALA A 405 -40.67 73.12 -25.49
N GLY A 406 -41.59 72.86 -26.43
CA GLY A 406 -41.94 71.50 -26.87
C GLY A 406 -43.44 71.26 -27.01
N GLU A 407 -43.79 69.99 -27.18
CA GLU A 407 -45.18 69.51 -27.33
C GLU A 407 -45.37 68.30 -26.41
N LEU A 408 -46.49 68.25 -25.67
CA LEU A 408 -46.84 67.08 -24.84
C LEU A 408 -47.19 65.86 -25.71
N LEU A 409 -47.80 66.13 -26.87
CA LEU A 409 -48.13 65.13 -27.88
C LEU A 409 -47.93 65.75 -29.26
N LYS A 410 -47.14 65.07 -30.11
CA LYS A 410 -47.01 65.38 -31.53
C LYS A 410 -47.41 64.16 -32.33
N MET A 411 -48.35 64.34 -33.26
CA MET A 411 -48.73 63.30 -34.21
C MET A 411 -48.38 63.76 -35.62
N LYS A 412 -47.56 62.99 -36.31
CA LYS A 412 -47.21 63.21 -37.71
C LYS A 412 -47.52 61.94 -38.48
N ILE A 413 -48.40 62.05 -39.46
CA ILE A 413 -48.72 60.93 -40.35
C ILE A 413 -47.91 61.15 -41.63
N GLY A 414 -47.20 60.10 -42.07
CA GLY A 414 -46.41 60.11 -43.29
C GLY A 414 -47.28 60.07 -44.56
N THR A 415 -46.66 59.69 -45.68
CA THR A 415 -47.41 59.47 -46.93
C THR A 415 -48.31 58.25 -46.77
N ILE A 416 -49.61 58.42 -46.92
CA ILE A 416 -50.57 57.32 -46.83
C ILE A 416 -50.86 56.85 -48.25
N THR A 417 -50.43 55.63 -48.58
CA THR A 417 -50.76 54.96 -49.85
C THR A 417 -51.96 54.04 -49.64
N GLY A 418 -53.15 54.61 -49.50
CA GLY A 418 -54.41 53.87 -49.30
C GLY A 418 -55.55 54.74 -48.77
N PRO A 419 -56.79 54.22 -48.71
CA PRO A 419 -57.93 54.93 -48.14
C PRO A 419 -57.76 55.09 -46.61
N VAL A 420 -57.83 56.32 -46.12
CA VAL A 420 -57.96 56.64 -44.69
C VAL A 420 -59.45 56.68 -44.36
N ASN A 421 -59.90 55.86 -43.42
CA ASN A 421 -61.31 55.85 -43.05
C ASN A 421 -61.70 57.13 -42.29
N TYR A 422 -60.95 57.51 -41.26
CA TYR A 422 -61.07 58.82 -40.58
C TYR A 422 -59.89 59.05 -39.62
N VAL A 423 -59.65 60.31 -39.28
CA VAL A 423 -58.84 60.74 -38.13
C VAL A 423 -59.72 61.72 -37.35
N SER A 424 -60.02 61.45 -36.07
CA SER A 424 -60.85 62.33 -35.24
C SER A 424 -60.12 62.70 -33.96
N PHE A 425 -60.06 63.99 -33.67
CA PHE A 425 -59.62 64.52 -32.38
C PHE A 425 -60.78 65.27 -31.76
N THR A 426 -61.10 64.93 -30.51
CA THR A 426 -62.10 65.66 -29.74
C THR A 426 -61.44 66.16 -28.48
N ALA A 427 -61.17 67.47 -28.45
CA ALA A 427 -60.58 68.16 -27.33
C ALA A 427 -61.69 68.83 -26.50
N PHE A 428 -61.72 68.56 -25.19
CA PHE A 428 -62.63 69.23 -24.26
C PHE A 428 -61.78 69.99 -23.23
N GLY A 429 -62.02 71.29 -23.08
CA GLY A 429 -61.30 72.11 -22.10
C GLY A 429 -61.37 73.61 -22.38
N THR A 430 -60.97 74.40 -21.39
CA THR A 430 -60.81 75.85 -21.49
C THR A 430 -59.43 76.13 -22.07
N TRP A 431 -59.38 76.67 -23.28
CA TRP A 431 -58.13 77.02 -23.94
C TRP A 431 -57.92 78.53 -23.80
N THR A 432 -56.90 78.93 -23.06
CA THR A 432 -56.38 80.29 -23.14
C THR A 432 -55.32 80.32 -24.21
N ARG A 433 -55.67 80.93 -25.35
CA ARG A 433 -54.72 81.28 -26.39
C ARG A 433 -53.90 82.47 -25.87
N GLU A 434 -52.61 82.27 -25.65
CA GLU A 434 -51.66 83.39 -25.56
C GLU A 434 -51.41 83.99 -26.95
#